data_AF-A0A095WRV9-F1
#
_entry.id   AF-A0A095WRV9-F1
#
_cell.length_a   1.000
_cell.length_b   1.000
_cell.length_c   1.000
_cell.angle_alpha   90.00
_cell.angle_beta   90.00
_cell.angle_gamma   90.00
#
_symmetry.space_group_name_H-M   'P 1'
#
loop_
_entity.id
_entity.type
_entity.pdbx_description
1 polymer ?
#
loop_
_entity_poly.entity_id
_entity_poly.type
_entity_poly.pdbx_seq_one_letter_code
_entity_poly.pdbx_strand_id
1 'polypeptide(L)'
;MNNLSDRQAALDYHEFPTPGKISVMASKPLVSQRDLALAYSPGVAAACEEIVADPTNVFRYTGRGNLVGVITNGTAVLGLGNIGALASKPVMEGKAVLFKKFAGLDVFDIEINETDPDKLVEIIAGLEATFGGINLEDIKAPECFIVERKLRDRMKIPVFHDDQHGTAITVSAAFINGLKVVGKDIKKVKVVTSGAGAAALACLDLMVDLGLPLENVWVTDIEGVVYEGRTALMDPDKARFAQKTDARKLAEVIQDADVFLGLSAGGVLKPEMVAAMGPRPLILALANPTPEILPEVAHEVRDDVVMATGRSDYPNQVNNVLCFPYIFRGALDVGATTITREMEKAAVYAIAELAEEEQNEVVAAAYGTYDISFGPDYLIPKPFDPRLIVRIAPAVAKAAMEGGVATRPLADLEAYEEQLQQFVYHSGAFMKPLFSAAKRIVREGGKARIVFAEGEDERVLRAVQVVVDEGLARPILVGRPSVLLARIEKLGLRLR
;
A
#
# COMPACT_ATOMS: atom_id res chain seq x y z
N MET A 1 -2.83 -20.91 9.28
CA MET A 1 -2.96 -20.22 10.59
C MET A 1 -4.11 -20.84 11.36
N ASN A 2 -3.83 -21.62 12.40
CA ASN A 2 -4.84 -22.18 13.31
C ASN A 2 -4.21 -22.19 14.71
N ASN A 3 -4.42 -21.13 15.50
CA ASN A 3 -4.15 -21.15 16.94
C ASN A 3 -5.03 -20.09 17.63
N LEU A 4 -5.82 -20.53 18.62
CA LEU A 4 -6.67 -19.67 19.46
C LEU A 4 -5.90 -18.50 20.10
N SER A 5 -4.59 -18.66 20.29
CA SER A 5 -3.66 -17.63 20.79
C SER A 5 -3.62 -16.38 19.90
N ASP A 6 -3.61 -16.55 18.57
CA ASP A 6 -3.49 -15.42 17.64
C ASP A 6 -4.78 -14.61 17.58
N ARG A 7 -5.93 -15.29 17.74
CA ARG A 7 -7.23 -14.62 17.82
C ARG A 7 -7.34 -13.76 19.07
N GLN A 8 -6.92 -14.28 20.23
CA GLN A 8 -6.96 -13.51 21.47
C GLN A 8 -6.02 -12.32 21.39
N ALA A 9 -4.80 -12.49 20.87
CA ALA A 9 -3.86 -11.39 20.67
C ALA A 9 -4.43 -10.28 19.78
N ALA A 10 -5.16 -10.64 18.70
CA ALA A 10 -5.83 -9.66 17.86
C ALA A 10 -6.95 -8.91 18.61
N LEU A 11 -7.74 -9.57 19.47
CA LEU A 11 -8.75 -8.92 20.28
C LEU A 11 -8.13 -7.99 21.33
N ASP A 12 -7.12 -8.48 22.06
CA ASP A 12 -6.41 -7.72 23.08
C ASP A 12 -5.78 -6.45 22.48
N TYR A 13 -5.23 -6.54 21.27
CA TYR A 13 -4.69 -5.39 20.52
C TYR A 13 -5.74 -4.30 20.24
N HIS A 14 -7.02 -4.66 20.08
CA HIS A 14 -8.10 -3.69 19.83
C HIS A 14 -8.79 -3.20 21.12
N GLU A 15 -8.66 -3.92 22.23
CA GLU A 15 -9.36 -3.61 23.49
C GLU A 15 -8.46 -2.87 24.50
N PHE A 16 -7.18 -3.25 24.59
CA PHE A 16 -6.30 -2.82 25.67
C PHE A 16 -5.09 -2.01 25.19
N PRO A 17 -4.61 -1.05 26.01
CA PRO A 17 -5.22 -0.56 27.27
C PRO A 17 -6.42 0.38 27.04
N THR A 18 -6.72 0.73 25.80
CA THR A 18 -7.83 1.61 25.41
C THR A 18 -8.43 1.07 24.13
N PRO A 19 -9.77 0.97 24.02
CA PRO A 19 -10.39 0.45 22.82
C PRO A 19 -10.13 1.27 21.57
N GLY A 20 -10.01 0.59 20.43
CA GLY A 20 -9.79 1.19 19.12
C GLY A 20 -8.32 1.50 18.84
N LYS A 21 -8.04 1.95 17.61
CA LYS A 21 -6.67 2.16 17.12
C LYS A 21 -6.32 3.62 16.83
N ILE A 22 -7.30 4.53 16.98
CA ILE A 22 -7.17 5.94 16.62
C ILE A 22 -7.52 6.85 17.79
N SER A 23 -6.95 8.06 17.77
CA SER A 23 -7.31 9.15 18.68
C SER A 23 -7.10 10.49 17.97
N VAL A 24 -7.83 11.51 18.39
CA VAL A 24 -7.66 12.88 17.87
C VAL A 24 -6.72 13.65 18.81
N MET A 25 -5.67 14.23 18.24
CA MET A 25 -4.71 15.06 18.97
C MET A 25 -4.68 16.47 18.38
N ALA A 26 -4.72 17.49 19.23
CA ALA A 26 -4.58 18.87 18.82
C ALA A 26 -3.15 19.13 18.31
N SER A 27 -3.03 19.76 17.13
CA SER A 27 -1.73 20.08 16.52
C SER A 27 -1.09 21.34 17.08
N LYS A 28 -1.85 22.17 17.80
CA LYS A 28 -1.39 23.41 18.43
C LYS A 28 -1.53 23.32 19.95
N PRO A 29 -0.57 23.84 20.73
CA PRO A 29 -0.70 23.92 22.18
C PRO A 29 -1.93 24.74 22.60
N LEU A 30 -2.57 24.33 23.69
CA LEU A 30 -3.68 25.05 24.31
C LEU A 30 -3.43 25.17 25.82
N VAL A 31 -2.44 25.98 26.19
CA VAL A 31 -1.94 26.06 27.58
C VAL A 31 -2.16 27.43 28.24
N SER A 32 -2.65 28.42 27.48
CA SER A 32 -2.86 29.79 27.96
C SER A 32 -4.16 30.42 27.46
N GLN A 33 -4.58 31.51 28.11
CA GLN A 33 -5.72 32.33 27.67
C GLN A 33 -5.53 32.85 26.23
N ARG A 34 -4.29 33.18 25.86
CA ARG A 34 -3.95 33.62 24.51
C ARG A 34 -4.16 32.48 23.51
N ASP A 35 -3.74 31.27 23.83
CA ASP A 35 -3.93 30.11 22.94
C ASP A 35 -5.41 29.82 22.75
N LEU A 36 -6.23 29.90 23.82
CA LEU A 36 -7.68 29.75 23.73
C LEU A 36 -8.32 30.79 22.82
N ALA A 37 -7.92 32.06 22.97
CA ALA A 37 -8.42 33.15 22.14
C ALA A 37 -8.01 33.04 20.66
N LEU A 38 -6.90 32.34 20.35
CA LEU A 38 -6.46 32.07 18.98
C LEU A 38 -7.10 30.82 18.39
N ALA A 39 -7.20 29.74 19.18
CA ALA A 39 -7.78 28.47 18.75
C ALA A 39 -9.30 28.54 18.58
N TYR A 40 -9.95 29.45 19.30
CA TYR A 40 -11.40 29.64 19.26
C TYR A 40 -11.74 31.14 19.25
N SER A 41 -12.86 31.52 19.85
CA SER A 41 -13.30 32.92 19.86
C SER A 41 -12.40 33.82 20.72
N PRO A 42 -12.09 35.04 20.24
CA PRO A 42 -12.53 35.63 18.97
C PRO A 42 -11.60 35.34 17.77
N GLY A 43 -10.38 34.82 17.97
CA GLY A 43 -9.33 34.76 16.95
C GLY A 43 -9.63 33.83 15.77
N VAL A 44 -10.39 32.75 15.97
CA VAL A 44 -10.81 31.84 14.90
C VAL A 44 -11.59 32.54 13.78
N ALA A 45 -12.27 33.67 14.08
CA ALA A 45 -13.02 34.45 13.11
C ALA A 45 -12.14 34.94 11.95
N ALA A 46 -10.88 35.30 12.21
CA ALA A 46 -9.96 35.76 11.17
C ALA A 46 -9.72 34.69 10.09
N ALA A 47 -9.53 33.43 10.49
CA ALA A 47 -9.38 32.33 9.52
C ALA A 47 -10.68 32.10 8.73
N CYS A 48 -11.84 32.21 9.38
CA CYS A 48 -13.14 32.11 8.71
C CYS A 48 -13.35 33.22 7.67
N GLU A 49 -13.05 34.48 8.02
CA GLU A 49 -13.17 35.63 7.13
C GLU A 49 -12.25 35.50 5.90
N GLU A 50 -11.02 35.00 6.09
CA GLU A 50 -10.10 34.73 4.99
C GLU A 50 -10.58 33.63 4.04
N ILE A 51 -11.28 32.61 4.57
CA ILE A 51 -11.88 31.53 3.75
C ILE A 51 -13.14 32.03 3.03
N VAL A 52 -13.91 32.94 3.64
CA VAL A 52 -15.04 33.61 2.98
C VAL A 52 -14.55 34.47 1.82
N ALA A 53 -13.43 35.18 2.01
CA ALA A 53 -12.81 36.02 0.97
C ALA A 53 -12.22 35.19 -0.18
N ASP A 54 -11.54 34.09 0.13
CA ASP A 54 -11.00 33.14 -0.85
C ASP A 54 -11.12 31.69 -0.31
N PRO A 55 -12.04 30.88 -0.86
CA PRO A 55 -12.25 29.50 -0.41
C PRO A 55 -11.00 28.62 -0.48
N THR A 56 -10.01 28.94 -1.31
CA THR A 56 -8.76 28.15 -1.40
C THR A 56 -7.92 28.25 -0.13
N ASN A 57 -8.12 29.28 0.69
CA ASN A 57 -7.47 29.44 1.99
C ASN A 57 -7.83 28.34 2.99
N VAL A 58 -8.88 27.53 2.73
CA VAL A 58 -9.22 26.38 3.56
C VAL A 58 -8.04 25.41 3.70
N PHE A 59 -7.20 25.29 2.67
CA PHE A 59 -5.99 24.45 2.69
C PHE A 59 -4.83 25.04 3.49
N ARG A 60 -4.85 26.36 3.75
CA ARG A 60 -3.81 27.06 4.52
C ARG A 60 -4.13 27.12 6.00
N TYR A 61 -5.42 27.30 6.34
CA TYR A 61 -5.85 27.57 7.71
C TYR A 61 -6.56 26.40 8.39
N THR A 62 -6.71 25.25 7.72
CA THR A 62 -7.32 24.04 8.29
C THR A 62 -6.50 22.79 7.97
N GLY A 63 -6.86 21.66 8.59
CA GLY A 63 -6.27 20.36 8.29
C GLY A 63 -6.73 19.73 6.97
N ARG A 64 -7.68 20.35 6.24
CA ARG A 64 -8.32 19.76 5.05
C ARG A 64 -7.32 19.23 4.03
N GLY A 65 -6.22 19.94 3.77
CA GLY A 65 -5.22 19.54 2.77
C GLY A 65 -4.46 18.25 3.11
N ASN A 66 -4.52 17.77 4.35
CA ASN A 66 -3.86 16.55 4.81
C ASN A 66 -4.85 15.47 5.28
N LEU A 67 -6.16 15.74 5.19
CA LEU A 67 -7.21 14.92 5.78
C LEU A 67 -7.91 14.07 4.71
N VAL A 68 -7.87 12.75 4.88
CA VAL A 68 -8.57 11.78 4.01
C VAL A 68 -9.77 11.21 4.76
N GLY A 69 -10.90 11.08 4.07
CA GLY A 69 -12.06 10.34 4.57
C GLY A 69 -11.97 8.89 4.10
N VAL A 70 -11.79 7.93 5.01
CA VAL A 70 -11.90 6.50 4.69
C VAL A 70 -13.35 6.10 4.90
N ILE A 71 -14.08 5.84 3.81
CA ILE A 71 -15.53 5.69 3.82
C ILE A 71 -15.92 4.29 3.37
N THR A 72 -16.79 3.66 4.15
CA THR A 72 -17.39 2.36 3.84
C THR A 72 -18.87 2.32 4.22
N ASN A 73 -19.61 1.36 3.68
CA ASN A 73 -20.91 0.93 4.22
C ASN A 73 -20.88 -0.51 4.78
N GLY A 74 -19.71 -1.15 4.82
CA GLY A 74 -19.49 -2.48 5.39
C GLY A 74 -20.13 -3.62 4.61
N THR A 75 -20.39 -3.43 3.31
CA THR A 75 -21.09 -4.42 2.47
C THR A 75 -20.17 -5.46 1.83
N ALA A 76 -18.86 -5.25 1.83
CA ALA A 76 -17.87 -6.19 1.29
C ALA A 76 -16.56 -6.20 2.10
N VAL A 77 -16.67 -6.36 3.42
CA VAL A 77 -15.51 -6.27 4.33
C VAL A 77 -14.62 -7.49 4.20
N LEU A 78 -13.43 -7.32 3.61
CA LEU A 78 -12.45 -8.41 3.43
C LEU A 78 -13.11 -9.64 2.76
N GLY A 79 -12.78 -10.85 3.23
CA GLY A 79 -13.47 -12.09 2.85
C GLY A 79 -14.73 -12.40 3.67
N LEU A 80 -15.21 -11.46 4.51
CA LEU A 80 -16.38 -11.66 5.39
C LEU A 80 -17.69 -11.25 4.72
N GLY A 81 -17.63 -10.47 3.65
CA GLY A 81 -18.79 -10.00 2.90
C GLY A 81 -19.55 -8.90 3.64
N ASN A 82 -20.88 -8.92 3.54
CA ASN A 82 -21.72 -7.90 4.14
C ASN A 82 -21.92 -8.16 5.64
N ILE A 83 -21.12 -7.50 6.46
CA ILE A 83 -21.19 -7.54 7.93
C ILE A 83 -21.74 -6.23 8.53
N GLY A 84 -22.02 -5.23 7.67
CA GLY A 84 -22.58 -3.95 8.03
C GLY A 84 -21.57 -2.93 8.57
N ALA A 85 -21.95 -1.66 8.54
CA ALA A 85 -21.14 -0.50 8.90
C ALA A 85 -20.47 -0.61 10.29
N LEU A 86 -21.17 -1.09 11.32
CA LEU A 86 -20.56 -1.18 12.66
C LEU A 86 -19.43 -2.20 12.73
N ALA A 87 -19.59 -3.35 12.06
CA ALA A 87 -18.60 -4.41 12.09
C ALA A 87 -17.39 -4.13 11.17
N SER A 88 -17.52 -3.20 10.22
CA SER A 88 -16.40 -2.75 9.37
C SER A 88 -15.45 -1.78 10.09
N LYS A 89 -15.89 -1.13 11.17
CA LYS A 89 -15.13 -0.09 11.88
C LYS A 89 -13.68 -0.48 12.21
N PRO A 90 -13.38 -1.68 12.76
CA PRO A 90 -12.00 -2.06 13.02
C PRO A 90 -11.14 -2.06 11.74
N VAL A 91 -11.67 -2.44 10.58
CA VAL A 91 -10.90 -2.41 9.32
C VAL A 91 -10.57 -0.97 8.92
N MET A 92 -11.55 -0.07 9.03
CA MET A 92 -11.38 1.34 8.67
C MET A 92 -10.39 2.08 9.58
N GLU A 93 -10.46 1.85 10.90
CA GLU A 93 -9.44 2.34 11.83
C GLU A 93 -8.04 1.81 11.47
N GLY A 94 -7.97 0.56 10.99
CA GLY A 94 -6.74 -0.03 10.48
C GLY A 94 -6.17 0.76 9.30
N LYS A 95 -7.00 1.08 8.31
CA LYS A 95 -6.61 1.92 7.15
C LYS A 95 -6.12 3.30 7.60
N ALA A 96 -6.79 3.92 8.56
CA ALA A 96 -6.38 5.19 9.14
C ALA A 96 -4.96 5.14 9.74
N VAL A 97 -4.64 4.09 10.50
CA VAL A 97 -3.30 3.87 11.06
C VAL A 97 -2.26 3.75 9.95
N LEU A 98 -2.56 3.03 8.87
CA LEU A 98 -1.64 2.82 7.75
C LEU A 98 -1.38 4.13 6.97
N PHE A 99 -2.43 4.91 6.67
CA PHE A 99 -2.28 6.25 6.07
C PHE A 99 -1.38 7.14 6.93
N LYS A 100 -1.63 7.19 8.23
CA LYS A 100 -0.84 8.03 9.14
C LYS A 100 0.61 7.57 9.24
N LYS A 101 0.83 6.26 9.38
CA LYS A 101 2.15 5.67 9.55
C LYS A 101 3.04 5.82 8.32
N PHE A 102 2.49 5.54 7.14
CA PHE A 102 3.27 5.45 5.91
C PHE A 102 3.35 6.76 5.12
N ALA A 103 2.34 7.63 5.22
CA ALA A 103 2.25 8.86 4.43
C ALA A 103 2.05 10.13 5.26
N GLY A 104 1.95 10.03 6.59
CA GLY A 104 1.72 11.17 7.47
C GLY A 104 0.33 11.81 7.31
N LEU A 105 -0.57 11.16 6.58
CA LEU A 105 -1.92 11.63 6.30
C LEU A 105 -2.83 11.44 7.50
N ASP A 106 -3.63 12.46 7.80
CA ASP A 106 -4.67 12.37 8.82
C ASP A 106 -5.91 11.72 8.23
N VAL A 107 -6.62 10.93 9.01
CA VAL A 107 -7.79 10.19 8.54
C VAL A 107 -8.92 10.30 9.54
N PHE A 108 -10.14 10.48 9.02
CA PHE A 108 -11.35 10.04 9.70
C PHE A 108 -11.94 8.86 8.94
N ASP A 109 -12.16 7.77 9.65
CA ASP A 109 -12.98 6.66 9.23
C ASP A 109 -14.48 7.02 9.40
N ILE A 110 -15.27 6.73 8.37
CA ILE A 110 -16.72 6.99 8.35
C ILE A 110 -17.44 5.74 7.84
N GLU A 111 -18.11 5.06 8.77
CA GLU A 111 -18.97 3.93 8.47
C GLU A 111 -20.42 4.38 8.26
N ILE A 112 -20.89 4.41 7.00
CA ILE A 112 -22.22 4.87 6.62
C ILE A 112 -23.18 3.68 6.57
N ASN A 113 -24.22 3.70 7.41
CA ASN A 113 -25.27 2.68 7.40
C ASN A 113 -26.33 2.95 6.32
N GLU A 114 -25.92 2.93 5.04
CA GLU A 114 -26.79 3.10 3.87
C GLU A 114 -26.33 2.17 2.73
N THR A 115 -27.28 1.47 2.13
CA THR A 115 -27.03 0.47 1.07
C THR A 115 -27.53 0.92 -0.30
N ASP A 116 -28.39 1.93 -0.36
CA ASP A 116 -28.79 2.56 -1.62
C ASP A 116 -27.62 3.37 -2.19
N PRO A 117 -27.13 3.06 -3.40
CA PRO A 117 -25.94 3.71 -3.96
C PRO A 117 -26.15 5.21 -4.22
N ASP A 118 -27.36 5.64 -4.56
CA ASP A 118 -27.63 7.05 -4.86
C ASP A 118 -27.66 7.88 -3.58
N LYS A 119 -28.30 7.37 -2.52
CA LYS A 119 -28.27 8.02 -1.20
C LYS A 119 -26.87 8.03 -0.61
N LEU A 120 -26.11 6.94 -0.78
CA LEU A 120 -24.73 6.86 -0.33
C LEU A 120 -23.87 7.95 -1.02
N VAL A 121 -24.04 8.14 -2.32
CA VAL A 121 -23.39 9.23 -3.08
C VAL A 121 -23.77 10.60 -2.52
N GLU A 122 -25.04 10.86 -2.22
CA GLU A 122 -25.47 12.15 -1.64
C GLU A 122 -24.81 12.43 -0.30
N ILE A 123 -24.75 11.42 0.58
CA ILE A 123 -24.12 11.53 1.90
C ILE A 123 -22.62 11.84 1.73
N ILE A 124 -21.92 11.06 0.90
CA ILE A 124 -20.47 11.21 0.73
C ILE A 124 -20.12 12.55 0.06
N ALA A 125 -20.85 12.94 -0.99
CA ALA A 125 -20.63 14.22 -1.66
C ALA A 125 -20.86 15.41 -0.71
N GLY A 126 -21.80 15.30 0.23
CA GLY A 126 -22.02 16.31 1.28
C GLY A 126 -20.84 16.52 2.22
N LEU A 127 -19.91 15.56 2.31
CA LEU A 127 -18.72 15.62 3.15
C LEU A 127 -17.51 16.29 2.47
N GLU A 128 -17.63 16.69 1.20
CA GLU A 128 -16.53 17.25 0.41
C GLU A 128 -15.82 18.42 1.11
N ALA A 129 -16.56 19.28 1.79
CA ALA A 129 -16.03 20.46 2.46
C ALA A 129 -15.01 20.13 3.58
N THR A 130 -15.13 18.95 4.19
CA THR A 130 -14.27 18.50 5.30
C THR A 130 -12.95 17.92 4.79
N PHE A 131 -13.00 17.15 3.70
CA PHE A 131 -11.91 16.29 3.28
C PHE A 131 -11.07 16.88 2.16
N GLY A 132 -9.78 16.54 2.17
CA GLY A 132 -8.87 16.78 1.06
C GLY A 132 -8.95 15.69 -0.01
N GLY A 133 -9.40 14.48 0.36
CA GLY A 133 -9.64 13.35 -0.52
C GLY A 133 -10.49 12.27 0.16
N ILE A 134 -11.10 11.39 -0.64
CA ILE A 134 -11.98 10.30 -0.18
C ILE A 134 -11.43 8.95 -0.64
N ASN A 135 -11.18 8.06 0.31
CA ASN A 135 -10.85 6.66 0.06
C ASN A 135 -12.10 5.81 0.32
N LEU A 136 -12.71 5.28 -0.74
CA LEU A 136 -13.81 4.31 -0.64
C LEU A 136 -13.24 2.91 -0.36
N GLU A 137 -13.89 2.20 0.56
CA GLU A 137 -13.41 0.92 1.05
C GLU A 137 -14.57 -0.06 1.31
N ASP A 138 -14.38 -1.34 1.00
CA ASP A 138 -15.29 -2.44 1.38
C ASP A 138 -16.77 -2.21 0.97
N ILE A 139 -16.99 -1.61 -0.20
CA ILE A 139 -18.32 -1.45 -0.82
C ILE A 139 -18.49 -2.53 -1.89
N LYS A 140 -19.59 -3.30 -1.81
CA LYS A 140 -19.82 -4.43 -2.73
C LYS A 140 -19.99 -3.99 -4.19
N ALA A 141 -19.62 -4.88 -5.10
CA ALA A 141 -19.96 -4.77 -6.51
C ALA A 141 -21.41 -5.26 -6.78
N PRO A 142 -22.12 -4.70 -7.78
CA PRO A 142 -21.68 -3.65 -8.70
C PRO A 142 -21.86 -2.21 -8.17
N GLU A 143 -22.43 -2.02 -6.97
CA GLU A 143 -22.76 -0.70 -6.44
C GLU A 143 -21.53 0.21 -6.27
N CYS A 144 -20.38 -0.34 -5.88
CA CYS A 144 -19.12 0.40 -5.75
C CYS A 144 -18.72 1.17 -7.02
N PHE A 145 -18.95 0.61 -8.21
CA PHE A 145 -18.65 1.27 -9.49
C PHE A 145 -19.53 2.50 -9.71
N ILE A 146 -20.82 2.38 -9.38
CA ILE A 146 -21.79 3.48 -9.53
C ILE A 146 -21.45 4.60 -8.55
N VAL A 147 -21.19 4.24 -7.30
CA VAL A 147 -20.84 5.17 -6.23
C VAL A 147 -19.56 5.93 -6.58
N GLU A 148 -18.48 5.22 -6.93
CA GLU A 148 -17.22 5.86 -7.29
C GLU A 148 -17.38 6.79 -8.50
N ARG A 149 -18.00 6.32 -9.60
CA ARG A 149 -18.14 7.12 -10.82
C ARG A 149 -18.89 8.42 -10.56
N LYS A 150 -20.03 8.35 -9.87
CA LYS A 150 -20.83 9.54 -9.53
C LYS A 150 -20.09 10.50 -8.60
N LEU A 151 -19.30 9.99 -7.65
CA LEU A 151 -18.51 10.83 -6.75
C LEU A 151 -17.35 11.51 -7.48
N ARG A 152 -16.64 10.79 -8.35
CA ARG A 152 -15.56 11.36 -9.17
C ARG A 152 -16.04 12.44 -10.13
N ASP A 153 -17.25 12.31 -10.67
CA ASP A 153 -17.85 13.32 -11.55
C ASP A 153 -18.27 14.59 -10.77
N ARG A 154 -18.80 14.41 -9.56
CA ARG A 154 -19.39 15.49 -8.75
C ARG A 154 -18.35 16.27 -7.95
N MET A 155 -17.46 15.56 -7.25
CA MET A 155 -16.53 16.14 -6.28
C MET A 155 -15.33 16.79 -6.98
N LYS A 156 -14.67 17.74 -6.31
CA LYS A 156 -13.44 18.43 -6.77
C LYS A 156 -12.22 18.08 -5.91
N ILE A 157 -12.26 16.90 -5.31
CA ILE A 157 -11.20 16.27 -4.53
C ILE A 157 -11.00 14.84 -5.05
N PRO A 158 -9.81 14.23 -4.86
CA PRO A 158 -9.58 12.88 -5.32
C PRO A 158 -10.47 11.90 -4.57
N VAL A 159 -11.22 11.11 -5.33
CA VAL A 159 -11.99 9.95 -4.86
C VAL A 159 -11.34 8.71 -5.43
N PHE A 160 -11.01 7.75 -4.57
CA PHE A 160 -10.27 6.55 -4.92
C PHE A 160 -10.88 5.35 -4.20
N HIS A 161 -11.22 4.29 -4.93
CA HIS A 161 -11.66 3.04 -4.32
C HIS A 161 -10.48 2.06 -4.21
N ASP A 162 -10.03 1.75 -2.99
CA ASP A 162 -8.80 1.00 -2.78
C ASP A 162 -8.91 -0.46 -3.25
N ASP A 163 -10.03 -1.13 -2.96
CA ASP A 163 -10.25 -2.52 -3.41
C ASP A 163 -10.27 -2.68 -4.93
N GLN A 164 -10.53 -1.60 -5.68
CA GLN A 164 -10.51 -1.58 -7.14
C GLN A 164 -9.14 -1.16 -7.64
N HIS A 165 -8.81 0.13 -7.48
CA HIS A 165 -7.65 0.73 -8.12
C HIS A 165 -6.36 0.45 -7.34
N GLY A 166 -6.41 0.39 -6.01
CA GLY A 166 -5.26 0.02 -5.19
C GLY A 166 -4.82 -1.42 -5.43
N THR A 167 -5.80 -2.33 -5.53
CA THR A 167 -5.56 -3.71 -5.98
C THR A 167 -4.99 -3.70 -7.40
N ALA A 168 -5.63 -3.01 -8.35
CA ALA A 168 -5.17 -2.97 -9.75
C ALA A 168 -3.72 -2.50 -9.88
N ILE A 169 -3.33 -1.44 -9.17
CA ILE A 169 -1.99 -0.87 -9.22
C ILE A 169 -0.96 -1.86 -8.69
N THR A 170 -1.19 -2.43 -7.49
CA THR A 170 -0.23 -3.33 -6.86
C THR A 170 -0.10 -4.66 -7.60
N VAL A 171 -1.22 -5.21 -8.09
CA VAL A 171 -1.24 -6.40 -8.95
C VAL A 171 -0.55 -6.15 -10.27
N SER A 172 -0.78 -4.99 -10.90
CA SER A 172 -0.13 -4.64 -12.17
C SER A 172 1.37 -4.46 -12.01
N ALA A 173 1.83 -3.90 -10.89
CA ALA A 173 3.26 -3.80 -10.59
C ALA A 173 3.90 -5.19 -10.43
N ALA A 174 3.25 -6.09 -9.68
CA ALA A 174 3.68 -7.49 -9.58
C ALA A 174 3.64 -8.22 -10.93
N PHE A 175 2.64 -7.94 -11.77
CA PHE A 175 2.52 -8.53 -13.10
C PHE A 175 3.65 -8.08 -14.01
N ILE A 176 3.93 -6.78 -14.12
CA ILE A 176 5.02 -6.24 -14.94
C ILE A 176 6.37 -6.84 -14.55
N ASN A 177 6.67 -6.84 -13.25
CA ASN A 177 7.92 -7.43 -12.76
C ASN A 177 7.96 -8.95 -12.88
N GLY A 178 6.84 -9.62 -12.62
CA GLY A 178 6.70 -11.06 -12.81
C GLY A 178 7.00 -11.46 -14.24
N LEU A 179 6.47 -10.73 -15.23
CA LEU A 179 6.76 -10.95 -16.66
C LEU A 179 8.26 -10.79 -16.98
N LYS A 180 8.93 -9.79 -16.40
CA LYS A 180 10.40 -9.64 -16.54
C LYS A 180 11.14 -10.86 -15.96
N VAL A 181 10.75 -11.30 -14.76
CA VAL A 181 11.37 -12.44 -14.06
C VAL A 181 11.17 -13.75 -14.83
N VAL A 182 9.98 -13.99 -15.39
CA VAL A 182 9.71 -15.18 -16.21
C VAL A 182 10.22 -15.05 -17.66
N GLY A 183 10.64 -13.85 -18.07
CA GLY A 183 11.19 -13.55 -19.39
C GLY A 183 10.15 -13.55 -20.51
N LYS A 184 8.93 -13.05 -20.25
CA LYS A 184 7.81 -13.05 -21.19
C LYS A 184 7.42 -11.64 -21.63
N ASP A 185 7.02 -11.52 -22.89
CA ASP A 185 6.51 -10.29 -23.50
C ASP A 185 5.01 -10.15 -23.20
N ILE A 186 4.60 -9.02 -22.62
CA ILE A 186 3.20 -8.70 -22.30
C ILE A 186 2.25 -8.88 -23.49
N LYS A 187 2.74 -8.68 -24.72
CA LYS A 187 1.92 -8.82 -25.94
C LYS A 187 1.65 -10.26 -26.36
N LYS A 188 2.38 -11.22 -25.78
CA LYS A 188 2.33 -12.64 -26.18
C LYS A 188 1.78 -13.55 -25.09
N VAL A 189 1.62 -13.04 -23.87
CA VAL A 189 1.16 -13.87 -22.75
C VAL A 189 -0.34 -14.11 -22.81
N LYS A 190 -0.75 -15.34 -22.56
CA LYS A 190 -2.15 -15.69 -22.26
C LYS A 190 -2.42 -15.52 -20.77
N VAL A 191 -3.36 -14.63 -20.42
CA VAL A 191 -3.75 -14.35 -19.03
C VAL A 191 -5.10 -14.99 -18.75
N VAL A 192 -5.15 -15.90 -17.78
CA VAL A 192 -6.38 -16.56 -17.33
C VAL A 192 -6.73 -16.07 -15.94
N THR A 193 -7.92 -15.52 -15.79
CA THR A 193 -8.39 -14.89 -14.56
C THR A 193 -9.50 -15.73 -13.92
N SER A 194 -9.38 -15.95 -12.62
CA SER A 194 -10.45 -16.46 -11.77
C SER A 194 -11.00 -15.32 -10.92
N GLY A 195 -12.27 -14.98 -11.15
CA GLY A 195 -12.93 -13.83 -10.56
C GLY A 195 -13.30 -12.80 -11.63
N ALA A 196 -14.50 -12.23 -11.51
CA ALA A 196 -14.97 -11.15 -12.36
C ALA A 196 -15.68 -10.06 -11.51
N GLY A 197 -15.23 -9.89 -10.27
CA GLY A 197 -15.66 -8.80 -9.39
C GLY A 197 -14.85 -7.52 -9.65
N ALA A 198 -15.10 -6.49 -8.83
CA ALA A 198 -14.54 -5.16 -9.04
C ALA A 198 -13.00 -5.12 -9.07
N ALA A 199 -12.35 -5.80 -8.14
CA ALA A 199 -10.89 -5.93 -8.13
C ALA A 199 -10.34 -6.59 -9.41
N ALA A 200 -10.94 -7.70 -9.85
CA ALA A 200 -10.46 -8.45 -11.01
C ALA A 200 -10.59 -7.65 -12.31
N LEU A 201 -11.75 -7.04 -12.54
CA LEU A 201 -11.99 -6.24 -13.74
C LEU A 201 -11.11 -4.98 -13.75
N ALA A 202 -10.93 -4.30 -12.61
CA ALA A 202 -10.03 -3.15 -12.51
C ALA A 202 -8.57 -3.53 -12.78
N CYS A 203 -8.09 -4.68 -12.28
CA CYS A 203 -6.76 -5.20 -12.61
C CYS A 203 -6.59 -5.42 -14.12
N LEU A 204 -7.56 -6.08 -14.75
CA LEU A 204 -7.51 -6.39 -16.17
C LEU A 204 -7.56 -5.14 -17.04
N ASP A 205 -8.42 -4.18 -16.72
CA ASP A 205 -8.47 -2.89 -17.43
C ASP A 205 -7.14 -2.16 -17.35
N LEU A 206 -6.52 -2.09 -16.16
CA LEU A 206 -5.22 -1.44 -15.99
C LEU A 206 -4.09 -2.20 -16.73
N MET A 207 -4.09 -3.54 -16.71
CA MET A 207 -3.13 -4.34 -17.48
C MET A 207 -3.27 -4.11 -18.99
N VAL A 208 -4.51 -3.99 -19.49
CA VAL A 208 -4.77 -3.64 -20.90
C VAL A 208 -4.26 -2.23 -21.22
N ASP A 209 -4.50 -1.27 -20.33
CA ASP A 209 -3.97 0.10 -20.47
C ASP A 209 -2.43 0.16 -20.41
N LEU A 210 -1.78 -0.83 -19.80
CA LEU A 210 -0.31 -1.03 -19.77
C LEU A 210 0.23 -1.83 -20.96
N GLY A 211 -0.64 -2.33 -21.84
CA GLY A 211 -0.27 -2.96 -23.11
C GLY A 211 -0.58 -4.45 -23.25
N LEU A 212 -1.33 -5.05 -22.32
CA LEU A 212 -1.86 -6.42 -22.48
C LEU A 212 -2.96 -6.44 -23.57
N PRO A 213 -2.81 -7.23 -24.64
CA PRO A 213 -3.84 -7.33 -25.67
C PRO A 213 -5.13 -7.94 -25.11
N LEU A 214 -6.28 -7.36 -25.45
CA LEU A 214 -7.58 -7.80 -24.92
C LEU A 214 -7.92 -9.24 -25.34
N GLU A 215 -7.52 -9.62 -26.55
CA GLU A 215 -7.66 -10.98 -27.10
C GLU A 215 -6.90 -12.05 -26.29
N ASN A 216 -5.93 -11.64 -25.47
CA ASN A 216 -5.15 -12.55 -24.63
C ASN A 216 -5.75 -12.75 -23.23
N VAL A 217 -6.86 -12.06 -22.91
CA VAL A 217 -7.49 -12.08 -21.59
C VAL A 217 -8.66 -13.06 -21.56
N TRP A 218 -8.59 -14.04 -20.65
CA TRP A 218 -9.62 -15.06 -20.45
C TRP A 218 -10.18 -14.96 -19.04
N VAL A 219 -11.43 -14.55 -18.91
CA VAL A 219 -12.08 -14.34 -17.59
C VAL A 219 -13.00 -15.50 -17.25
N THR A 220 -13.00 -15.90 -15.98
CA THR A 220 -13.92 -16.90 -15.42
C THR A 220 -14.53 -16.40 -14.12
N ASP A 221 -15.80 -16.71 -13.88
CA ASP A 221 -16.47 -16.47 -12.60
C ASP A 221 -17.22 -17.72 -12.13
N ILE A 222 -18.15 -17.56 -11.18
CA ILE A 222 -18.92 -18.67 -10.60
C ILE A 222 -19.77 -19.45 -11.63
N GLU A 223 -20.13 -18.85 -12.76
CA GLU A 223 -20.85 -19.52 -13.84
C GLU A 223 -19.91 -20.08 -14.92
N GLY A 224 -18.59 -19.89 -14.74
CA GLY A 224 -17.57 -20.33 -15.67
C GLY A 224 -17.04 -19.22 -16.58
N VAL A 225 -16.63 -19.60 -17.79
CA VAL A 225 -15.97 -18.69 -18.74
C VAL A 225 -16.89 -17.52 -19.13
N VAL A 226 -16.33 -16.33 -19.27
CA VAL A 226 -17.00 -15.17 -19.87
C VAL A 226 -16.85 -15.28 -21.38
N TYR A 227 -17.94 -15.62 -22.08
CA TYR A 227 -17.96 -15.88 -23.52
C TYR A 227 -19.03 -15.05 -24.24
N GLU A 228 -18.83 -14.82 -25.54
CA GLU A 228 -19.80 -14.10 -26.38
C GLU A 228 -21.17 -14.80 -26.40
N GLY A 229 -22.23 -14.08 -26.04
CA GLY A 229 -23.59 -14.62 -25.98
C GLY A 229 -23.99 -15.20 -24.62
N ARG A 230 -23.10 -15.22 -23.63
CA ARG A 230 -23.46 -15.49 -22.24
C ARG A 230 -24.43 -14.41 -21.73
N THR A 231 -25.47 -14.81 -21.01
CA THR A 231 -26.45 -13.89 -20.38
C THR A 231 -26.34 -13.84 -18.86
N ALA A 232 -25.93 -14.95 -18.23
CA ALA A 232 -25.88 -15.08 -16.78
C ALA A 232 -24.80 -14.18 -16.15
N LEU A 233 -25.22 -13.36 -15.17
CA LEU A 233 -24.38 -12.45 -14.39
C LEU A 233 -23.58 -11.44 -15.23
N MET A 234 -23.97 -11.16 -16.47
CA MET A 234 -23.23 -10.23 -17.33
C MET A 234 -23.62 -8.78 -17.07
N ASP A 235 -22.62 -7.93 -16.93
CA ASP A 235 -22.71 -6.47 -16.90
C ASP A 235 -21.83 -5.86 -18.01
N PRO A 236 -21.98 -4.56 -18.32
CA PRO A 236 -21.21 -3.92 -19.37
C PRO A 236 -19.69 -3.95 -19.18
N ASP A 237 -19.21 -3.86 -17.94
CA ASP A 237 -17.77 -3.83 -17.64
C ASP A 237 -17.17 -5.23 -17.88
N LYS A 238 -17.87 -6.30 -17.47
CA LYS A 238 -17.46 -7.68 -17.73
C LYS A 238 -17.60 -8.09 -19.20
N ALA A 239 -18.62 -7.59 -19.91
CA ALA A 239 -18.90 -7.96 -21.30
C ALA A 239 -17.75 -7.66 -22.26
N ARG A 240 -16.91 -6.65 -21.96
CA ARG A 240 -15.71 -6.32 -22.72
C ARG A 240 -14.71 -7.47 -22.82
N PHE A 241 -14.66 -8.34 -21.82
CA PHE A 241 -13.72 -9.46 -21.74
C PHE A 241 -14.30 -10.78 -22.27
N ALA A 242 -15.48 -10.75 -22.89
CA ALA A 242 -16.09 -11.94 -23.46
C ALA A 242 -15.29 -12.46 -24.66
N GLN A 243 -14.91 -13.74 -24.61
CA GLN A 243 -14.18 -14.41 -25.68
C GLN A 243 -15.12 -15.23 -26.58
N LYS A 244 -14.79 -15.32 -27.87
CA LYS A 244 -15.47 -16.23 -28.80
C LYS A 244 -14.93 -17.66 -28.62
N THR A 245 -15.60 -18.46 -27.79
CA THR A 245 -15.13 -19.80 -27.42
C THR A 245 -16.28 -20.74 -27.03
N ASP A 246 -16.04 -22.05 -27.18
CA ASP A 246 -16.91 -23.12 -26.67
C ASP A 246 -16.56 -23.55 -25.24
N ALA A 247 -15.44 -23.06 -24.68
CA ALA A 247 -15.05 -23.34 -23.31
C ALA A 247 -16.06 -22.75 -22.30
N ARG A 248 -16.34 -23.50 -21.23
CA ARG A 248 -17.27 -23.14 -20.15
C ARG A 248 -16.63 -23.23 -18.78
N LYS A 249 -15.52 -23.95 -18.60
CA LYS A 249 -14.86 -24.11 -17.29
C LYS A 249 -13.47 -23.50 -17.26
N LEU A 250 -13.01 -23.11 -16.07
CA LEU A 250 -11.64 -22.64 -15.85
C LEU A 250 -10.58 -23.63 -16.35
N ALA A 251 -10.75 -24.92 -16.06
CA ALA A 251 -9.86 -25.99 -16.52
C ALA A 251 -9.71 -26.05 -18.05
N GLU A 252 -10.71 -25.59 -18.82
CA GLU A 252 -10.70 -25.66 -20.29
C GLU A 252 -9.93 -24.48 -20.91
N VAL A 253 -9.78 -23.38 -20.18
CA VAL A 253 -9.06 -22.18 -20.66
C VAL A 253 -7.67 -22.04 -20.05
N ILE A 254 -7.35 -22.76 -18.97
CA ILE A 254 -6.04 -22.69 -18.30
C ILE A 254 -4.89 -23.33 -19.08
N GLN A 255 -5.20 -24.18 -20.05
CA GLN A 255 -4.20 -24.84 -20.89
C GLN A 255 -3.29 -23.80 -21.56
N ASP A 256 -1.97 -24.02 -21.46
CA ASP A 256 -0.91 -23.15 -22.00
C ASP A 256 -0.98 -21.69 -21.49
N ALA A 257 -1.67 -21.44 -20.37
CA ALA A 257 -1.71 -20.11 -19.78
C ALA A 257 -0.32 -19.69 -19.28
N ASP A 258 0.08 -18.46 -19.58
CA ASP A 258 1.35 -17.89 -19.11
C ASP A 258 1.20 -17.24 -17.74
N VAL A 259 0.02 -16.70 -17.47
CA VAL A 259 -0.31 -16.01 -16.23
C VAL A 259 -1.66 -16.47 -15.72
N PHE A 260 -1.72 -16.78 -14.43
CA PHE A 260 -2.97 -16.95 -13.70
C PHE A 260 -3.18 -15.75 -12.77
N LEU A 261 -4.33 -15.09 -12.87
CA LEU A 261 -4.76 -14.03 -11.96
C LEU A 261 -5.95 -14.53 -11.13
N GLY A 262 -5.71 -14.80 -9.85
CA GLY A 262 -6.71 -15.20 -8.88
C GLY A 262 -7.13 -14.01 -8.02
N LEU A 263 -8.40 -13.61 -8.14
CA LEU A 263 -9.09 -12.63 -7.30
C LEU A 263 -10.50 -13.15 -7.00
N SER A 264 -10.58 -14.41 -6.55
CA SER A 264 -11.86 -15.11 -6.34
C SER A 264 -11.95 -15.76 -4.96
N ALA A 265 -11.69 -17.05 -4.87
CA ALA A 265 -11.88 -17.86 -3.67
C ALA A 265 -10.74 -18.87 -3.49
N GLY A 266 -10.50 -19.24 -2.24
CA GLY A 266 -9.44 -20.17 -1.89
C GLY A 266 -9.61 -21.55 -2.52
N GLY A 267 -8.51 -22.14 -2.97
CA GLY A 267 -8.46 -23.49 -3.52
C GLY A 267 -9.12 -23.68 -4.90
N VAL A 268 -9.40 -22.60 -5.65
CA VAL A 268 -10.00 -22.68 -6.99
C VAL A 268 -9.01 -23.20 -8.03
N LEU A 269 -7.73 -22.82 -7.95
CA LEU A 269 -6.70 -23.30 -8.87
C LEU A 269 -6.18 -24.66 -8.39
N LYS A 270 -6.43 -25.71 -9.18
CA LYS A 270 -6.08 -27.09 -8.80
C LYS A 270 -4.67 -27.48 -9.29
N PRO A 271 -3.99 -28.42 -8.61
CA PRO A 271 -2.67 -28.91 -9.05
C PRO A 271 -2.62 -29.34 -10.52
N GLU A 272 -3.65 -30.06 -10.99
CA GLU A 272 -3.77 -30.50 -12.37
C GLU A 272 -3.88 -29.35 -13.38
N MET A 273 -4.43 -28.21 -12.96
CA MET A 273 -4.50 -26.99 -13.78
C MET A 273 -3.13 -26.32 -13.88
N VAL A 274 -2.35 -26.28 -12.78
CA VAL A 274 -0.98 -25.76 -12.80
C VAL A 274 -0.08 -26.59 -13.71
N ALA A 275 -0.24 -27.92 -13.70
CA ALA A 275 0.48 -28.82 -14.60
C ALA A 275 0.19 -28.54 -16.09
N ALA A 276 -1.01 -28.04 -16.41
CA ALA A 276 -1.44 -27.72 -17.77
C ALA A 276 -1.05 -26.30 -18.24
N MET A 277 -0.53 -25.44 -17.36
CA MET A 277 -0.06 -24.09 -17.72
C MET A 277 1.22 -24.15 -18.56
N GLY A 278 1.53 -23.05 -19.26
CA GLY A 278 2.76 -22.94 -20.05
C GLY A 278 4.04 -23.02 -19.21
N PRO A 279 5.24 -23.08 -19.84
CA PRO A 279 6.51 -23.05 -19.11
C PRO A 279 6.68 -21.73 -18.34
N ARG A 280 7.29 -21.79 -17.16
CA ARG A 280 7.55 -20.66 -16.25
C ARG A 280 6.34 -19.73 -16.04
N PRO A 281 5.22 -20.20 -15.48
CA PRO A 281 4.00 -19.44 -15.32
C PRO A 281 4.17 -18.44 -14.19
N LEU A 282 3.52 -17.30 -14.35
CA LEU A 282 3.32 -16.35 -13.26
C LEU A 282 1.96 -16.62 -12.62
N ILE A 283 1.94 -16.98 -11.35
CA ILE A 283 0.70 -17.24 -10.60
C ILE A 283 0.51 -16.13 -9.58
N LEU A 284 -0.53 -15.31 -9.76
CA LEU A 284 -0.95 -14.29 -8.80
C LEU A 284 -2.18 -14.84 -8.07
N ALA A 285 -2.00 -15.53 -6.94
CA ALA A 285 -3.09 -16.15 -6.17
C ALA A 285 -3.44 -15.29 -4.94
N LEU A 286 -4.37 -14.36 -5.12
CA LEU A 286 -4.55 -13.21 -4.22
C LEU A 286 -5.80 -13.31 -3.33
N ALA A 287 -6.56 -14.41 -3.39
CA ALA A 287 -7.66 -14.64 -2.45
C ALA A 287 -7.17 -14.66 -0.99
N ASN A 288 -7.95 -14.02 -0.11
CA ASN A 288 -7.71 -13.97 1.33
C ASN A 288 -8.88 -14.60 2.10
N PRO A 289 -8.62 -15.26 3.24
CA PRO A 289 -7.31 -15.52 3.85
C PRO A 289 -6.56 -16.70 3.22
N THR A 290 -7.24 -17.51 2.39
CA THR A 290 -6.66 -18.68 1.72
C THR A 290 -6.58 -18.41 0.23
N PRO A 291 -5.38 -18.46 -0.38
CA PRO A 291 -5.18 -18.26 -1.82
C PRO A 291 -5.87 -19.32 -2.68
N GLU A 292 -6.03 -19.03 -3.98
CA GLU A 292 -6.56 -19.94 -5.00
C GLU A 292 -5.77 -21.25 -5.08
N ILE A 293 -4.46 -21.20 -4.81
CA ILE A 293 -3.58 -22.33 -4.58
C ILE A 293 -2.51 -21.91 -3.58
N LEU A 294 -2.07 -22.82 -2.70
CA LEU A 294 -0.97 -22.54 -1.79
C LEU A 294 0.37 -22.64 -2.53
N PRO A 295 1.37 -21.79 -2.23
CA PRO A 295 2.70 -21.86 -2.85
C PRO A 295 3.34 -23.24 -2.77
N GLU A 296 3.25 -23.90 -1.63
CA GLU A 296 3.81 -25.25 -1.43
C GLU A 296 3.19 -26.26 -2.39
N VAL A 297 1.86 -26.18 -2.58
CA VAL A 297 1.11 -27.06 -3.49
C VAL A 297 1.45 -26.76 -4.95
N ALA A 298 1.64 -25.49 -5.32
CA ALA A 298 2.06 -25.14 -6.68
C ALA A 298 3.47 -25.65 -6.99
N HIS A 299 4.40 -25.50 -6.04
CA HIS A 299 5.78 -25.97 -6.17
C HIS A 299 5.92 -27.51 -6.13
N GLU A 300 5.00 -28.23 -5.46
CA GLU A 300 4.93 -29.70 -5.56
C GLU A 300 4.62 -30.19 -6.99
N VAL A 301 3.90 -29.39 -7.79
CA VAL A 301 3.59 -29.72 -9.17
C VAL A 301 4.75 -29.37 -10.10
N ARG A 302 5.38 -28.19 -9.91
CA ARG A 302 6.44 -27.69 -10.79
C ARG A 302 7.41 -26.76 -10.07
N ASP A 303 8.70 -26.90 -10.41
CA ASP A 303 9.79 -26.11 -9.82
C ASP A 303 9.96 -24.71 -10.43
N ASP A 304 9.34 -24.44 -11.58
CA ASP A 304 9.57 -23.24 -12.39
C ASP A 304 8.51 -22.15 -12.23
N VAL A 305 7.60 -22.32 -11.25
CA VAL A 305 6.53 -21.37 -10.93
C VAL A 305 7.12 -20.11 -10.28
N VAL A 306 6.69 -18.94 -10.76
CA VAL A 306 6.89 -17.67 -10.06
C VAL A 306 5.54 -17.25 -9.49
N MET A 307 5.48 -16.97 -8.20
CA MET A 307 4.19 -16.80 -7.52
C MET A 307 4.17 -15.58 -6.60
N ALA A 308 3.00 -14.96 -6.51
CA ALA A 308 2.67 -13.91 -5.56
C ALA A 308 1.34 -14.22 -4.87
N THR A 309 1.22 -13.81 -3.61
CA THR A 309 -0.03 -14.00 -2.83
C THR A 309 -0.40 -12.73 -2.07
N GLY A 310 -1.63 -12.68 -1.52
CA GLY A 310 -2.02 -11.60 -0.60
C GLY A 310 -1.44 -11.72 0.81
N ARG A 311 -0.81 -12.86 1.14
CA ARG A 311 -0.38 -13.20 2.51
C ARG A 311 1.02 -12.69 2.81
N SER A 312 1.22 -12.22 4.04
CA SER A 312 2.49 -11.67 4.52
C SER A 312 3.54 -12.71 4.89
N ASP A 313 3.14 -13.97 5.07
CA ASP A 313 4.04 -15.07 5.42
C ASP A 313 4.69 -15.74 4.19
N TYR A 314 4.35 -15.32 2.98
CA TYR A 314 4.95 -15.78 1.73
C TYR A 314 5.80 -14.70 1.04
N PRO A 315 6.74 -15.09 0.17
CA PRO A 315 7.39 -14.16 -0.76
C PRO A 315 6.36 -13.42 -1.63
N ASN A 316 6.78 -12.28 -2.19
CA ASN A 316 5.97 -11.50 -3.14
C ASN A 316 4.55 -11.18 -2.64
N GLN A 317 4.44 -10.63 -1.44
CA GLN A 317 3.15 -10.20 -0.92
C GLN A 317 2.61 -9.02 -1.76
N VAL A 318 1.50 -9.24 -2.46
CA VAL A 318 0.72 -8.17 -3.10
C VAL A 318 -0.27 -7.63 -2.07
N ASN A 319 -0.09 -6.36 -1.70
CA ASN A 319 -0.91 -5.71 -0.69
C ASN A 319 -1.14 -4.25 -1.04
N ASN A 320 -2.40 -3.80 -0.98
CA ASN A 320 -2.83 -2.45 -1.34
C ASN A 320 -2.12 -1.35 -0.53
N VAL A 321 -1.56 -1.67 0.64
CA VAL A 321 -0.71 -0.76 1.44
C VAL A 321 0.49 -0.22 0.67
N LEU A 322 0.93 -0.91 -0.39
CA LEU A 322 1.98 -0.43 -1.30
C LEU A 322 1.52 0.73 -2.19
N CYS A 323 0.23 1.04 -2.23
CA CYS A 323 -0.36 2.03 -3.12
C CYS A 323 -1.07 3.17 -2.38
N PHE A 324 -2.16 2.87 -1.65
CA PHE A 324 -3.07 3.92 -1.18
C PHE A 324 -2.44 5.03 -0.34
N PRO A 325 -1.48 4.78 0.58
CA PRO A 325 -0.90 5.88 1.36
C PRO A 325 -0.18 6.89 0.45
N TYR A 326 0.53 6.38 -0.55
CA TYR A 326 1.45 7.15 -1.36
C TYR A 326 0.76 7.83 -2.55
N ILE A 327 -0.26 7.20 -3.13
CA ILE A 327 -1.07 7.84 -4.18
C ILE A 327 -1.81 9.07 -3.63
N PHE A 328 -2.37 8.97 -2.42
CA PHE A 328 -2.99 10.12 -1.76
C PHE A 328 -1.96 11.15 -1.35
N ARG A 329 -0.76 10.76 -0.87
CA ARG A 329 0.29 11.71 -0.52
C ARG A 329 0.63 12.61 -1.72
N GLY A 330 0.95 12.00 -2.85
CA GLY A 330 1.26 12.72 -4.09
C GLY A 330 0.09 13.58 -4.59
N ALA A 331 -1.12 13.02 -4.60
CA ALA A 331 -2.32 13.72 -5.04
C ALA A 331 -2.65 14.95 -4.17
N LEU A 332 -2.57 14.82 -2.84
CA LEU A 332 -2.91 15.90 -1.91
C LEU A 332 -1.88 17.02 -1.89
N ASP A 333 -0.59 16.68 -2.03
CA ASP A 333 0.49 17.68 -2.05
C ASP A 333 0.36 18.65 -3.21
N VAL A 334 -0.10 18.18 -4.36
CA VAL A 334 -0.35 19.04 -5.54
C VAL A 334 -1.78 19.56 -5.65
N GLY A 335 -2.64 19.23 -4.67
CA GLY A 335 -4.06 19.56 -4.71
C GLY A 335 -4.77 19.02 -5.94
N ALA A 336 -4.53 17.76 -6.30
CA ALA A 336 -5.19 17.10 -7.42
C ALA A 336 -6.71 17.10 -7.22
N THR A 337 -7.48 17.43 -8.26
CA THR A 337 -8.94 17.41 -8.21
C THR A 337 -9.55 16.03 -8.42
N THR A 338 -8.75 15.07 -8.90
CA THR A 338 -9.14 13.67 -9.15
C THR A 338 -7.89 12.78 -9.20
N ILE A 339 -8.05 11.46 -9.14
CA ILE A 339 -6.98 10.48 -9.46
C ILE A 339 -7.17 10.02 -10.89
N THR A 340 -6.21 10.27 -11.77
CA THR A 340 -6.32 9.90 -13.20
C THR A 340 -5.70 8.54 -13.50
N ARG A 341 -6.06 7.94 -14.64
CA ARG A 341 -5.43 6.69 -15.09
C ARG A 341 -3.91 6.82 -15.27
N GLU A 342 -3.41 7.99 -15.70
CA GLU A 342 -1.98 8.23 -15.84
C GLU A 342 -1.27 8.30 -14.48
N MET A 343 -1.93 8.81 -13.43
CA MET A 343 -1.42 8.74 -12.05
C MET A 343 -1.33 7.30 -11.55
N GLU A 344 -2.31 6.46 -11.87
CA GLU A 344 -2.29 5.04 -11.49
C GLU A 344 -1.18 4.28 -12.23
N LYS A 345 -0.99 4.51 -13.53
CA LYS A 345 0.15 3.97 -14.29
C LYS A 345 1.49 4.44 -13.73
N ALA A 346 1.61 5.71 -13.37
CA ALA A 346 2.82 6.24 -12.73
C ALA A 346 3.10 5.53 -11.39
N ALA A 347 2.07 5.24 -10.59
CA ALA A 347 2.22 4.45 -9.37
C ALA A 347 2.63 3.00 -9.66
N VAL A 348 2.08 2.36 -10.69
CA VAL A 348 2.49 1.00 -11.12
C VAL A 348 3.98 0.95 -11.43
N TYR A 349 4.46 1.84 -12.30
CA TYR A 349 5.86 1.87 -12.69
C TYR A 349 6.78 2.23 -11.51
N ALA A 350 6.40 3.19 -10.67
CA ALA A 350 7.18 3.53 -9.48
C ALA A 350 7.33 2.36 -8.48
N ILE A 351 6.27 1.56 -8.28
CA ILE A 351 6.35 0.35 -7.44
C ILE A 351 7.23 -0.70 -8.11
N ALA A 352 7.05 -0.93 -9.41
CA ALA A 352 7.78 -1.94 -10.16
C ALA A 352 9.29 -1.65 -10.19
N GLU A 353 9.66 -0.42 -10.56
CA GLU A 353 11.06 0.03 -10.63
C GLU A 353 11.74 0.00 -9.25
N LEU A 354 11.01 0.31 -8.17
CA LEU A 354 11.57 0.26 -6.81
C LEU A 354 12.01 -1.16 -6.40
N ALA A 355 11.32 -2.22 -6.85
CA ALA A 355 11.75 -3.59 -6.59
C ALA A 355 13.03 -3.97 -7.34
N GLU A 356 13.31 -3.31 -8.47
CA GLU A 356 14.53 -3.51 -9.28
C GLU A 356 15.73 -2.74 -8.71
N GLU A 357 15.50 -1.68 -7.93
CA GLU A 357 16.57 -0.92 -7.27
C GLU A 357 17.33 -1.76 -6.23
N GLU A 358 18.66 -1.68 -6.25
CA GLU A 358 19.52 -2.27 -5.22
C GLU A 358 19.09 -1.80 -3.81
N GLN A 359 18.94 -2.75 -2.89
CA GLN A 359 18.50 -2.44 -1.54
C GLN A 359 19.61 -1.72 -0.75
N ASN A 360 19.25 -0.59 -0.16
CA ASN A 360 20.11 0.13 0.79
C ASN A 360 20.04 -0.54 2.18
N GLU A 361 21.06 -0.35 3.03
CA GLU A 361 21.18 -0.93 4.38
C GLU A 361 19.92 -0.74 5.25
N VAL A 362 19.14 0.32 5.00
CA VAL A 362 17.88 0.64 5.70
C VAL A 362 16.78 -0.40 5.44
N VAL A 363 16.69 -0.96 4.22
CA VAL A 363 15.70 -2.00 3.88
C VAL A 363 16.07 -3.33 4.54
N ALA A 364 17.38 -3.66 4.54
CA ALA A 364 17.90 -4.85 5.21
C ALA A 364 17.68 -4.79 6.74
N ALA A 365 17.78 -3.61 7.34
CA ALA A 365 17.55 -3.40 8.77
C ALA A 365 16.08 -3.60 9.20
N ALA A 366 15.11 -3.20 8.35
CA ALA A 366 13.69 -3.35 8.66
C ALA A 366 13.18 -4.80 8.59
N TYR A 367 13.81 -5.63 7.75
CA TYR A 367 13.38 -7.01 7.47
C TYR A 367 14.36 -8.09 7.90
N GLY A 368 15.50 -7.73 8.50
CA GLY A 368 16.51 -8.67 9.02
C GLY A 368 17.12 -9.59 7.95
N THR A 369 16.95 -9.27 6.67
CA THR A 369 17.33 -10.10 5.53
C THR A 369 18.26 -9.30 4.62
N TYR A 370 19.51 -9.75 4.51
CA TYR A 370 20.59 -9.05 3.79
C TYR A 370 20.75 -9.53 2.32
N ASP A 371 19.92 -10.47 1.84
CA ASP A 371 20.06 -11.15 0.54
C ASP A 371 18.77 -11.15 -0.31
N ILE A 372 17.93 -10.12 -0.20
CA ILE A 372 16.73 -10.02 -1.05
C ILE A 372 17.09 -9.18 -2.29
N SER A 373 17.16 -9.85 -3.44
CA SER A 373 17.41 -9.23 -4.75
C SER A 373 16.25 -9.51 -5.70
N PHE A 374 16.07 -8.62 -6.68
CA PHE A 374 15.02 -8.76 -7.69
C PHE A 374 15.06 -10.13 -8.37
N GLY A 375 13.93 -10.85 -8.34
CA GLY A 375 13.87 -12.23 -8.83
C GLY A 375 12.59 -12.97 -8.47
N PRO A 376 12.58 -14.31 -8.60
CA PRO A 376 11.42 -15.16 -8.35
C PRO A 376 10.76 -14.96 -6.98
N ASP A 377 11.56 -14.70 -5.95
CA ASP A 377 11.08 -14.52 -4.56
C ASP A 377 10.97 -13.04 -4.14
N TYR A 378 11.28 -12.10 -5.05
CA TYR A 378 11.16 -10.66 -4.83
C TYR A 378 10.91 -9.90 -6.13
N LEU A 379 9.64 -9.77 -6.49
CA LEU A 379 9.18 -9.02 -7.67
C LEU A 379 8.37 -7.75 -7.30
N ILE A 380 8.03 -7.56 -6.03
CA ILE A 380 7.27 -6.41 -5.51
C ILE A 380 7.89 -5.97 -4.17
N PRO A 381 8.05 -4.66 -3.90
CA PRO A 381 8.63 -4.20 -2.65
C PRO A 381 7.77 -4.57 -1.45
N LYS A 382 8.40 -4.63 -0.27
CA LYS A 382 7.68 -4.97 0.97
C LYS A 382 7.01 -3.72 1.58
N PRO A 383 5.89 -3.85 2.32
CA PRO A 383 5.11 -2.72 2.86
C PRO A 383 5.85 -1.66 3.68
N PHE A 384 6.90 -2.04 4.39
CA PHE A 384 7.72 -1.16 5.23
C PHE A 384 9.01 -0.72 4.54
N ASP A 385 9.14 -0.91 3.23
CA ASP A 385 10.24 -0.28 2.50
C ASP A 385 10.07 1.24 2.54
N PRO A 386 10.94 1.98 3.24
CA PRO A 386 10.76 3.41 3.43
C PRO A 386 10.90 4.21 2.12
N ARG A 387 11.46 3.61 1.06
CA ARG A 387 11.61 4.26 -0.25
C ARG A 387 10.28 4.43 -0.97
N LEU A 388 9.24 3.68 -0.60
CA LEU A 388 7.91 3.72 -1.24
C LEU A 388 7.34 5.13 -1.34
N ILE A 389 7.35 5.90 -0.24
CA ILE A 389 6.85 7.28 -0.25
C ILE A 389 7.68 8.19 -1.16
N VAL A 390 9.01 7.99 -1.19
CA VAL A 390 9.95 8.82 -1.96
C VAL A 390 9.90 8.51 -3.45
N ARG A 391 9.34 7.36 -3.87
CA ARG A 391 9.17 7.02 -5.30
C ARG A 391 7.77 7.28 -5.80
N ILE A 392 6.77 6.79 -5.07
CA ILE A 392 5.40 6.73 -5.57
C ILE A 392 4.74 8.11 -5.48
N ALA A 393 4.88 8.83 -4.35
CA ALA A 393 4.23 10.12 -4.19
C ALA A 393 4.73 11.17 -5.21
N PRO A 394 6.04 11.31 -5.48
CA PRO A 394 6.55 12.18 -6.55
C PRO A 394 6.09 11.78 -7.94
N ALA A 395 6.09 10.48 -8.28
CA ALA A 395 5.61 10.00 -9.58
C ALA A 395 4.12 10.36 -9.80
N VAL A 396 3.29 10.17 -8.77
CA VAL A 396 1.87 10.52 -8.79
C VAL A 396 1.66 12.03 -8.86
N ALA A 397 2.41 12.80 -8.07
CA ALA A 397 2.37 14.27 -8.09
C ALA A 397 2.73 14.82 -9.47
N LYS A 398 3.80 14.29 -10.08
CA LYS A 398 4.23 14.63 -11.44
C LYS A 398 3.14 14.33 -12.46
N ALA A 399 2.58 13.12 -12.46
CA ALA A 399 1.50 12.74 -13.38
C ALA A 399 0.25 13.63 -13.21
N ALA A 400 -0.09 14.03 -11.98
CA ALA A 400 -1.19 14.93 -11.70
C ALA A 400 -0.96 16.35 -12.26
N MET A 401 0.28 16.86 -12.17
CA MET A 401 0.66 18.15 -12.74
C MET A 401 0.65 18.12 -14.27
N GLU A 402 1.26 17.09 -14.87
CA GLU A 402 1.30 16.91 -16.33
C GLU A 402 -0.11 16.69 -16.92
N GLY A 403 -0.97 15.97 -16.20
CA GLY A 403 -2.38 15.77 -16.56
C GLY A 403 -3.28 16.98 -16.33
N GLY A 404 -2.77 18.08 -15.77
CA GLY A 404 -3.52 19.32 -15.56
C GLY A 404 -4.60 19.25 -14.48
N VAL A 405 -4.55 18.25 -13.59
CA VAL A 405 -5.52 18.09 -12.49
C VAL A 405 -5.01 18.68 -11.17
N ALA A 406 -3.74 19.08 -11.10
CA ALA A 406 -3.13 19.73 -9.93
C ALA A 406 -3.55 21.21 -9.81
N THR A 407 -4.11 21.59 -8.66
CA THR A 407 -4.46 23.00 -8.36
C THR A 407 -3.33 23.76 -7.65
N ARG A 408 -2.35 23.04 -7.09
CA ARG A 408 -1.19 23.58 -6.38
C ARG A 408 0.07 22.87 -6.88
N PRO A 409 0.47 23.06 -8.15
CA PRO A 409 1.65 22.38 -8.69
C PRO A 409 2.91 22.72 -7.90
N LEU A 410 3.81 21.74 -7.78
CA LEU A 410 5.11 21.91 -7.14
C LEU A 410 6.06 22.66 -8.09
N ALA A 411 6.78 23.64 -7.57
CA ALA A 411 7.78 24.39 -8.33
C ALA A 411 9.08 23.58 -8.53
N ASP A 412 9.39 22.69 -7.59
CA ASP A 412 10.62 21.91 -7.54
C ASP A 412 10.29 20.50 -7.02
N LEU A 413 10.37 19.50 -7.91
CA LEU A 413 10.12 18.10 -7.59
C LEU A 413 11.28 17.47 -6.79
N GLU A 414 12.51 17.92 -7.01
CA GLU A 414 13.70 17.40 -6.30
C GLU A 414 13.62 17.83 -4.82
N ALA A 415 13.29 19.10 -4.56
CA ALA A 415 13.07 19.58 -3.19
C ALA A 415 11.93 18.84 -2.47
N TYR A 416 10.88 18.47 -3.21
CA TYR A 416 9.77 17.66 -2.68
C TYR A 416 10.22 16.24 -2.31
N GLU A 417 11.02 15.59 -3.16
CA GLU A 417 11.63 14.30 -2.87
C GLU A 417 12.52 14.35 -1.62
N GLU A 418 13.36 15.37 -1.48
CA GLU A 418 14.21 15.59 -0.30
C GLU A 418 13.36 15.75 0.98
N GLN A 419 12.24 16.48 0.90
CA GLN A 419 11.32 16.64 2.03
C GLN A 419 10.70 15.31 2.46
N LEU A 420 10.23 14.48 1.52
CA LEU A 420 9.71 13.14 1.82
C LEU A 420 10.79 12.21 2.39
N GLN A 421 12.02 12.36 1.91
CA GLN A 421 13.15 11.62 2.44
C GLN A 421 13.43 12.00 3.90
N GLN A 422 13.29 13.28 4.27
CA GLN A 422 13.40 13.70 5.68
C GLN A 422 12.30 13.07 6.56
N PHE A 423 11.06 12.97 6.06
CA PHE A 423 9.95 12.31 6.77
C PHE A 423 10.28 10.85 7.11
N VAL A 424 10.85 10.12 6.14
CA VAL A 424 11.34 8.75 6.32
C VAL A 424 12.41 8.65 7.41
N TYR A 425 13.37 9.58 7.38
CA TYR A 425 14.47 9.63 8.34
C TYR A 425 14.14 10.45 9.59
N HIS A 426 12.88 10.64 9.98
CA HIS A 426 12.56 11.41 11.20
C HIS A 426 13.19 10.84 12.48
N SER A 427 13.55 9.56 12.52
CA SER A 427 14.44 9.00 13.58
C SER A 427 15.88 9.50 13.46
N GLY A 428 16.37 9.69 12.24
CA GLY A 428 17.69 10.24 11.92
C GLY A 428 17.80 11.77 12.04
N ALA A 429 16.74 12.54 11.77
CA ALA A 429 16.76 14.00 11.84
C ALA A 429 16.90 14.54 13.27
N PHE A 430 16.26 13.88 14.26
CA PHE A 430 16.48 14.19 15.67
C PHE A 430 17.91 13.82 16.13
N MET A 431 18.45 12.73 15.59
CA MET A 431 19.79 12.24 15.93
C MET A 431 20.92 12.96 15.17
N LYS A 432 20.64 13.60 14.03
CA LYS A 432 21.65 14.23 13.17
C LYS A 432 22.41 15.37 13.87
N PRO A 433 21.76 16.30 14.62
CA PRO A 433 22.48 17.27 15.44
C PRO A 433 23.30 16.61 16.56
N LEU A 434 22.76 15.56 17.19
CA LEU A 434 23.43 14.84 18.28
C LEU A 434 24.68 14.11 17.80
N PHE A 435 24.59 13.39 16.68
CA PHE A 435 25.71 12.72 16.03
C PHE A 435 26.75 13.72 15.51
N SER A 436 26.32 14.85 14.96
CA SER A 436 27.23 15.92 14.53
C SER A 436 28.00 16.52 15.70
N ALA A 437 27.33 16.74 16.84
CA ALA A 437 27.96 17.21 18.07
C ALA A 437 28.93 16.17 18.65
N ALA A 438 28.55 14.89 18.67
CA ALA A 438 29.40 13.79 19.14
C ALA A 438 30.67 13.66 18.27
N LYS A 439 30.54 13.66 16.95
CA LYS A 439 31.67 13.66 16.00
C LYS A 439 32.61 14.84 16.22
N ARG A 440 32.07 16.04 16.46
CA ARG A 440 32.87 17.24 16.76
C ARG A 440 33.68 17.06 18.05
N ILE A 441 33.06 16.59 19.13
CA ILE A 441 33.75 16.31 20.41
C ILE A 441 34.89 15.31 20.21
N VAL A 442 34.66 14.24 19.45
CA VAL A 442 35.71 13.23 19.17
C VAL A 442 36.84 13.82 18.30
N ARG A 443 36.51 14.61 17.27
CA ARG A 443 37.51 15.27 16.38
C ARG A 443 38.36 16.31 17.10
N GLU A 444 37.79 17.03 18.06
CA GLU A 444 38.48 18.06 18.86
C GLU A 444 39.34 17.46 20.00
N GLY A 445 39.53 16.14 20.03
CA GLY A 445 40.36 15.44 21.01
C GLY A 445 39.63 15.05 22.31
N GLY A 446 38.31 15.23 22.36
CA GLY A 446 37.46 14.79 23.46
C GLY A 446 37.32 13.27 23.52
N LYS A 447 37.27 12.71 24.73
CA LYS A 447 37.08 11.27 24.96
C LYS A 447 35.60 10.94 25.23
N ALA A 448 34.78 10.87 24.18
CA ALA A 448 33.44 10.31 24.31
C ALA A 448 33.54 8.77 24.48
N ARG A 449 33.06 8.24 25.61
CA ARG A 449 33.05 6.79 25.90
C ARG A 449 31.63 6.37 26.26
N ILE A 450 31.19 5.24 25.73
CA ILE A 450 29.86 4.69 26.01
C ILE A 450 30.04 3.26 26.50
N VAL A 451 29.41 2.92 27.63
CA VAL A 451 29.43 1.56 28.18
C VAL A 451 28.12 0.88 27.81
N PHE A 452 28.20 -0.26 27.13
CA PHE A 452 27.06 -1.09 26.78
C PHE A 452 27.02 -2.30 27.71
N ALA A 453 26.08 -2.26 28.66
CA ALA A 453 25.92 -3.31 29.68
C ALA A 453 25.46 -4.65 29.09
N GLU A 454 24.71 -4.61 27.98
CA GLU A 454 24.19 -5.77 27.25
C GLU A 454 25.07 -6.08 26.03
N GLY A 455 26.39 -6.10 26.21
CA GLY A 455 27.34 -6.22 25.10
C GLY A 455 27.22 -7.53 24.31
N GLU A 456 26.59 -8.56 24.88
CA GLU A 456 26.33 -9.83 24.18
C GLU A 456 25.08 -9.78 23.27
N ASP A 457 24.14 -8.83 23.43
CA ASP A 457 22.94 -8.75 22.58
C ASP A 457 23.30 -8.37 21.13
N GLU A 458 22.73 -9.07 20.16
CA GLU A 458 23.09 -8.91 18.74
C GLU A 458 22.72 -7.51 18.20
N ARG A 459 21.64 -6.90 18.70
CA ARG A 459 21.23 -5.54 18.32
C ARG A 459 22.18 -4.51 18.91
N VAL A 460 22.66 -4.74 20.13
CA VAL A 460 23.65 -3.89 20.80
C VAL A 460 24.98 -3.92 20.05
N LEU A 461 25.46 -5.11 19.67
CA LEU A 461 26.68 -5.26 18.89
C LEU A 461 26.62 -4.54 17.53
N ARG A 462 25.48 -4.61 16.83
CA ARG A 462 25.25 -3.86 15.58
C ARG A 462 25.23 -2.35 15.80
N ALA A 463 24.57 -1.87 16.85
CA ALA A 463 24.57 -0.44 17.20
C ALA A 463 26.00 0.05 17.53
N VAL A 464 26.80 -0.78 18.20
CA VAL A 464 28.20 -0.48 18.54
C VAL A 464 29.07 -0.39 17.29
N GLN A 465 28.85 -1.23 16.27
CA GLN A 465 29.53 -1.14 14.97
C GLN A 465 29.32 0.24 14.33
N VAL A 466 28.08 0.74 14.31
CA VAL A 466 27.76 2.06 13.78
C VAL A 466 28.46 3.16 14.58
N VAL A 467 28.49 3.07 15.91
CA VAL A 467 29.21 4.04 16.77
C VAL A 467 30.70 4.11 16.43
N VAL A 468 31.33 2.96 16.12
CA VAL A 468 32.74 2.87 15.73
C VAL A 468 32.97 3.39 14.32
N ASP A 469 32.21 2.92 13.34
CA ASP A 469 32.38 3.28 11.93
C ASP A 469 32.16 4.79 11.70
N GLU A 470 31.18 5.36 12.40
CA GLU A 470 30.87 6.79 12.34
C GLU A 470 31.79 7.65 13.24
N GLY A 471 32.68 7.03 14.02
CA GLY A 471 33.60 7.73 14.92
C GLY A 471 32.89 8.57 15.99
N LEU A 472 31.74 8.11 16.49
CA LEU A 472 30.90 8.89 17.43
C LEU A 472 31.44 8.85 18.86
N ALA A 473 32.00 7.71 19.27
CA ALA A 473 32.55 7.47 20.60
C ALA A 473 33.44 6.22 20.60
N ARG A 474 34.18 6.02 21.69
CA ARG A 474 34.88 4.75 21.97
C ARG A 474 33.99 3.85 22.83
N PRO A 475 33.34 2.82 22.26
CA PRO A 475 32.46 1.93 23.02
C PRO A 475 33.25 1.01 23.95
N ILE A 476 32.59 0.59 25.03
CA ILE A 476 33.06 -0.42 25.98
C ILE A 476 31.93 -1.46 26.10
N LEU A 477 32.18 -2.68 25.63
CA LEU A 477 31.23 -3.78 25.70
C LEU A 477 31.42 -4.54 27.01
N VAL A 478 30.34 -4.74 27.76
CA VAL A 478 30.33 -5.61 28.94
C VAL A 478 29.73 -6.96 28.53
N GLY A 479 30.51 -8.03 28.70
CA GLY A 479 30.13 -9.39 28.33
C GLY A 479 31.30 -10.37 28.45
N ARG A 480 31.04 -11.65 28.21
CA ARG A 480 32.07 -12.70 28.21
C ARG A 480 32.88 -12.62 26.92
N PRO A 481 34.22 -12.45 26.97
CA PRO A 481 35.04 -12.23 25.78
C PRO A 481 34.88 -13.30 24.68
N SER A 482 34.77 -14.58 25.03
CA SER A 482 34.60 -15.66 24.06
C SER A 482 33.26 -15.60 23.33
N VAL A 483 32.18 -15.20 24.02
CA VAL A 483 30.85 -15.05 23.42
C VAL A 483 30.82 -13.82 22.50
N LEU A 484 31.44 -12.72 22.93
CA LEU A 484 31.54 -11.50 22.14
C LEU A 484 32.29 -11.73 20.83
N LEU A 485 33.49 -12.34 20.89
CA LEU A 485 34.30 -12.61 19.70
C LEU A 485 33.57 -13.53 18.71
N ALA A 486 32.96 -14.60 19.20
CA ALA A 486 32.20 -15.52 18.35
C ALA A 486 30.97 -14.82 17.71
N ARG A 487 30.28 -13.94 18.43
CA ARG A 487 29.16 -13.17 17.88
C ARG A 487 29.61 -12.09 16.89
N ILE A 488 30.70 -11.38 17.18
CA ILE A 488 31.31 -10.41 16.27
C ILE A 488 31.68 -11.10 14.95
N GLU A 489 32.33 -12.26 15.01
CA GLU A 489 32.68 -13.06 13.84
C GLU A 489 31.44 -13.57 13.09
N LYS A 490 30.49 -14.20 13.80
CA LYS A 490 29.23 -14.70 13.23
C LYS A 490 28.40 -13.60 12.54
N LEU A 491 28.41 -12.39 13.10
CA LEU A 491 27.67 -11.23 12.59
C LEU A 491 28.47 -10.43 11.54
N GLY A 492 29.71 -10.82 11.24
CA GLY A 492 30.57 -10.11 10.27
C GLY A 492 30.98 -8.70 10.70
N LEU A 493 30.99 -8.42 12.01
CA LEU A 493 31.29 -7.09 12.55
C LEU A 493 32.80 -6.81 12.52
N ARG A 494 33.17 -5.56 12.23
CA ARG A 494 34.54 -5.06 12.15
C ARG A 494 35.06 -4.49 13.47
N LEU A 495 34.34 -4.71 14.56
CA LEU A 495 34.73 -4.33 15.92
C LEU A 495 36.03 -5.04 16.31
N ARG A 496 37.11 -4.29 16.54
CA ARG A 496 38.42 -4.79 16.97
C ARG A 496 38.90 -4.14 18.26
#